data_AF-A0A7K3XKZ0-F1
#
_entry.id   AF-A0A7K3XKZ0-F1
#
_cell.length_a   1.000
_cell.length_b   1.000
_cell.length_c   1.000
_cell.angle_alpha   90.00
_cell.angle_beta   90.00
_cell.angle_gamma   90.00
#
_symmetry.space_group_name_H-M   'P 1'
#
loop_
_entity.id
_entity.type
_entity.pdbx_description
1 polymer ?
#
loop_
_entity_poly.entity_id
_entity_poly.type
_entity_poly.pdbx_seq_one_letter_code
_entity_poly.pdbx_strand_id
1 'polypeptide(L)'
;MKKFAIFFFLIIVLLLGSFVYWKYSFTYSEGYRAGLLQKFSLKGNVFKTYEGEMILSSVQSNSNVAIASEKFFFSVTDKNVALQLE
;
A
#
# COMPACT_ATOMS: atom_id res chain seq x y z
N MET A 1 30.63 -3.69 29.04
CA MET A 1 30.07 -4.37 27.85
C MET A 1 28.53 -4.36 27.82
N LYS A 2 27.82 -4.88 28.84
CA LYS A 2 26.33 -4.89 28.86
C LYS A 2 25.67 -3.52 28.70
N LYS A 3 26.19 -2.47 29.37
CA LYS A 3 25.69 -1.09 29.24
C LYS A 3 25.87 -0.51 27.82
N PHE A 4 26.96 -0.87 27.14
CA PHE A 4 27.22 -0.46 25.77
C PHE A 4 26.29 -1.16 24.78
N ALA A 5 26.02 -2.45 24.99
CA ALA A 5 25.04 -3.21 24.20
C ALA A 5 23.61 -2.65 24.34
N ILE A 6 23.21 -2.26 25.56
CA ILE A 6 21.89 -1.63 25.82
C ILE A 6 21.80 -0.27 25.13
N PHE A 7 22.84 0.56 25.23
CA PHE A 7 22.88 1.88 24.59
C PHE A 7 22.83 1.76 23.06
N PHE A 8 23.59 0.83 22.50
CA PHE A 8 23.57 0.53 21.07
C PHE A 8 22.21 0.02 20.59
N PHE A 9 21.58 -0.87 21.36
CA PHE A 9 20.23 -1.35 21.08
C PHE A 9 19.18 -0.22 21.11
N LEU A 10 19.26 0.67 22.11
CA LEU A 10 18.40 1.86 22.19
C LEU A 10 18.54 2.77 20.97
N ILE A 11 19.76 3.00 20.51
CA ILE A 11 20.03 3.77 19.29
C ILE A 11 19.40 3.11 18.07
N ILE A 12 19.56 1.79 17.92
CA ILE A 12 18.94 1.06 16.81
C ILE A 12 17.42 1.19 16.84
N VAL A 13 16.80 1.04 18.00
CA VAL A 13 15.34 1.18 18.15
C VAL A 13 14.89 2.59 17.81
N LEU A 14 15.63 3.62 18.24
CA LEU A 14 15.34 5.02 17.89
C LEU A 14 15.47 5.28 16.39
N LEU A 15 16.53 4.78 15.76
CA LEU A 15 16.74 4.92 14.32
C LEU A 15 15.66 4.20 13.51
N LEU A 16 15.32 2.96 13.89
CA LEU A 16 14.24 2.21 13.26
C LEU A 16 12.89 2.89 13.46
N GLY A 17 12.60 3.36 14.67
CA GLY A 17 11.35 4.08 14.96
C GLY A 17 11.22 5.36 14.14
N SER A 18 12.29 6.16 14.06
CA SER A 18 12.33 7.37 13.24
C SER A 18 12.19 7.06 11.75
N PHE A 19 12.86 6.01 11.26
CA PHE A 19 12.77 5.57 9.86
C PHE A 19 11.35 5.13 9.48
N VAL A 20 10.71 4.31 10.32
CA VAL A 20 9.31 3.90 10.14
C VAL A 20 8.41 5.13 10.15
N TYR A 21 8.56 6.02 11.14
CA TYR A 21 7.76 7.23 11.24
C TYR A 21 7.86 8.11 9.99
N TRP A 22 9.08 8.37 9.50
CA TRP A 22 9.30 9.11 8.26
C TRP A 22 8.61 8.39 7.09
N LYS A 23 8.84 7.10 6.91
CA LYS A 23 8.33 6.34 5.76
C LYS A 23 6.80 6.34 5.66
N TYR A 24 6.09 6.32 6.79
CA TYR A 24 4.62 6.30 6.81
C TYR A 24 3.99 7.69 6.90
N SER A 25 4.66 8.67 7.50
CA SER A 25 4.07 10.00 7.72
C SER A 25 4.42 11.01 6.63
N PHE A 26 5.53 10.81 5.90
CA PHE A 26 6.00 11.74 4.88
C PHE A 26 5.67 11.20 3.48
N THR A 27 4.65 11.78 2.87
CA THR A 27 4.28 11.51 1.48
C THR A 27 5.15 12.35 0.55
N TYR A 28 6.06 11.70 -0.19
CA TYR A 28 6.93 12.38 -1.15
C TYR A 28 6.16 12.88 -2.40
N SER A 29 5.12 12.15 -2.80
CA SER A 29 4.30 12.46 -3.98
C SER A 29 2.88 11.97 -3.76
N GLU A 30 1.90 12.80 -4.10
CA GLU A 30 0.48 12.50 -4.04
C GLU A 30 -0.09 12.37 -5.45
N GLY A 31 -1.00 11.41 -5.65
CA GLY A 31 -1.63 11.17 -6.94
C GLY A 31 -2.74 10.11 -6.81
N TYR A 32 -3.46 9.89 -7.91
CA TYR A 32 -4.50 8.87 -8.00
C TYR A 32 -4.32 8.01 -9.24
N ARG A 33 -4.86 6.79 -9.20
CA ARG A 33 -4.94 5.88 -10.34
C ARG A 33 -6.42 5.64 -10.64
N ALA A 34 -6.78 5.67 -11.92
CA ALA A 34 -8.12 5.38 -12.37
C ALA A 34 -8.13 4.08 -13.18
N GLY A 35 -9.16 3.26 -12.94
CA GLY A 35 -9.33 1.96 -13.56
C GLY A 35 -10.61 1.31 -13.09
N LEU A 36 -10.87 0.08 -13.55
CA LEU A 36 -12.06 -0.68 -13.20
C LEU A 36 -11.78 -1.58 -12.00
N LEU A 37 -12.58 -1.45 -10.94
CA LEU A 37 -12.50 -2.34 -9.77
C LEU A 37 -12.94 -3.76 -10.18
N GLN A 38 -12.02 -4.71 -10.11
CA GLN A 38 -12.26 -6.11 -10.47
C GLN A 38 -12.61 -6.97 -9.26
N LYS A 39 -12.00 -6.70 -8.10
CA LYS A 39 -12.24 -7.47 -6.88
C LYS A 39 -12.09 -6.57 -5.68
N PHE A 40 -12.95 -6.74 -4.69
CA PHE A 40 -12.84 -6.08 -3.40
C PHE A 40 -13.34 -7.03 -2.32
N SER A 41 -12.54 -7.27 -1.28
CA SER A 41 -12.89 -8.24 -0.24
C SER A 41 -12.14 -8.00 1.06
N LEU A 42 -12.83 -8.17 2.19
CA LEU A 42 -12.22 -8.09 3.51
C LEU A 42 -11.33 -9.32 3.75
N LYS A 43 -10.02 -9.11 3.95
CA LYS A 43 -9.04 -10.17 4.19
C LYS A 43 -8.16 -9.84 5.40
N GLY A 44 -7.56 -10.87 6.00
CA GLY A 44 -6.59 -10.74 7.09
C GLY A 44 -6.87 -11.66 8.28
N ASN A 45 -5.80 -12.11 8.95
CA ASN A 45 -5.88 -13.02 10.10
C ASN A 45 -5.91 -12.27 11.44
N VAL A 46 -5.03 -11.28 11.61
CA VAL A 46 -4.92 -10.49 12.85
C VAL A 46 -5.40 -9.05 12.63
N PHE A 47 -4.94 -8.40 11.56
CA PHE A 47 -5.44 -7.11 11.10
C PHE A 47 -6.20 -7.32 9.80
N LYS A 48 -7.50 -6.99 9.78
CA LYS A 48 -8.35 -7.14 8.61
C LYS A 48 -8.47 -5.83 7.87
N THR A 49 -8.27 -5.88 6.56
CA THR A 49 -8.34 -4.74 5.64
C THR A 49 -9.11 -5.15 4.39
N TYR A 50 -9.74 -4.18 3.74
CA TYR A 50 -10.42 -4.43 2.48
C TYR A 50 -9.40 -4.39 1.35
N GLU A 51 -9.14 -5.55 0.74
CA GLU A 51 -8.17 -5.72 -0.32
C GLU A 51 -8.85 -5.60 -1.68
N GLY A 52 -8.45 -4.59 -2.44
CA GLY A 52 -8.93 -4.26 -3.77
C GLY A 52 -7.95 -4.59 -4.88
N GLU A 53 -8.50 -4.96 -6.03
CA GLU A 53 -7.79 -5.20 -7.28
C GLU A 53 -8.48 -4.39 -8.38
N MET A 54 -7.73 -3.49 -9.00
CA MET A 54 -8.19 -2.64 -10.09
C MET A 54 -7.45 -3.00 -11.37
N ILE A 55 -8.17 -3.11 -12.48
CA ILE A 55 -7.59 -3.19 -13.81
C ILE A 55 -7.40 -1.77 -14.34
N LEU A 56 -6.16 -1.39 -14.59
CA LEU A 56 -5.80 -0.14 -15.24
C LEU A 56 -5.89 -0.33 -16.75
N SER A 57 -6.71 0.50 -17.42
CA SER A 57 -6.72 0.55 -18.87
C SER A 57 -5.45 1.24 -19.36
N SER A 58 -4.54 0.48 -19.97
CA SER A 58 -3.42 1.06 -20.70
C SER A 58 -3.91 1.71 -22.00
N VAL A 59 -3.15 2.72 -22.44
CA VAL A 59 -3.41 3.48 -23.67
C VAL A 59 -3.71 2.53 -24.84
N GLN A 60 -4.80 2.78 -25.58
CA GLN A 60 -5.19 2.01 -26.78
C GLN A 60 -3.98 1.82 -27.70
N SER A 61 -3.56 0.57 -27.93
CA SER A 61 -2.58 0.27 -28.97
C SER A 61 -3.26 0.32 -30.33
N ASN A 62 -2.83 1.23 -31.19
CA ASN A 62 -3.21 1.29 -32.61
C ASN A 62 -2.66 0.11 -33.45
N SER A 63 -2.10 -0.91 -32.81
CA SER A 63 -1.50 -2.08 -33.43
C SER A 63 -1.87 -3.33 -32.63
N ASN A 64 -2.06 -4.46 -33.33
CA ASN A 64 -2.48 -5.79 -32.86
C ASN A 64 -1.56 -6.41 -31.77
N VAL A 65 -1.35 -5.72 -30.66
CA VAL A 65 -0.65 -6.20 -29.49
C VAL A 65 -1.70 -6.41 -28.41
N ALA A 66 -1.75 -7.62 -27.84
CA ALA A 66 -2.61 -7.88 -26.70
C ALA A 66 -2.22 -6.91 -25.56
N ILE A 67 -3.09 -5.93 -25.29
CA ILE A 67 -2.89 -4.98 -24.22
C ILE A 67 -2.98 -5.75 -22.90
N ALA A 68 -1.83 -6.09 -22.32
CA ALA A 68 -1.77 -6.58 -20.96
C ALA A 68 -2.16 -5.42 -20.04
N SER A 69 -3.42 -5.40 -19.59
CA SER A 69 -3.87 -4.41 -18.62
C SER A 69 -3.16 -4.65 -17.29
N GLU A 70 -2.58 -3.59 -16.72
CA GLU A 70 -1.88 -3.66 -15.44
C GLU A 70 -2.89 -3.83 -14.31
N LYS A 71 -2.58 -4.71 -13.36
CA LYS A 71 -3.36 -4.90 -12.14
C LYS A 71 -2.77 -4.06 -11.03
N PHE A 72 -3.59 -3.19 -10.45
CA PHE A 72 -3.25 -2.40 -9.29
C PHE A 72 -3.92 -2.98 -8.05
N PHE A 73 -3.10 -3.39 -7.07
CA PHE A 73 -3.57 -3.89 -5.79
C PHE A 73 -3.49 -2.77 -4.74
N PHE A 74 -4.55 -2.61 -3.97
CA PHE A 74 -4.64 -1.62 -2.91
C PHE A 74 -5.40 -2.16 -1.70
N SER A 75 -5.18 -1.52 -0.54
CA SER A 75 -5.81 -1.92 0.71
C SER A 75 -6.48 -0.71 1.35
N VAL A 76 -7.72 -0.87 1.82
CA VAL A 76 -8.49 0.16 2.52
C VAL A 76 -8.69 -0.26 3.97
N THR A 77 -8.24 0.59 4.88
CA THR A 77 -8.35 0.39 6.33
C THR A 77 -9.64 0.97 6.91
N ASP A 78 -10.14 2.07 6.36
CA ASP A 78 -11.39 2.71 6.80
C ASP A 78 -12.61 1.99 6.21
N LYS A 79 -13.46 1.46 7.08
CA LYS A 79 -14.68 0.75 6.70
C LYS A 79 -15.67 1.66 5.95
N ASN A 80 -15.79 2.93 6.32
CA ASN A 80 -16.72 3.84 5.67
C ASN A 80 -16.30 4.15 4.23
N VAL A 81 -14.98 4.28 4.00
CA VAL A 81 -14.43 4.44 2.65
C VAL A 81 -14.62 3.15 1.84
N ALA A 82 -14.38 2.00 2.46
CA ALA A 82 -14.58 0.71 1.80
C ALA A 82 -16.02 0.51 1.32
N LEU A 83 -17.01 0.88 2.12
CA LEU A 83 -18.44 0.79 1.75
C LEU A 83 -18.85 1.70 0.58
N GLN A 84 -18.04 2.69 0.22
CA GLN A 84 -18.27 3.53 -0.96
C GLN A 84 -17.75 2.88 -2.26
N LEU A 85 -16.90 1.85 -2.14
CA LEU A 85 -16.25 1.16 -3.25
C LEU A 85 -16.84 -0.24 -3.53
N GLU A 86 -17.62 -0.78 -2.59
CA GLU A 86 -18.43 -2.00 -2.74
C GLU A 86 -19.67 -1.72 -3.61
#